data_AF-A0A2I1DJC7-F1
#
_entry.id   AF-A0A2I1DJC7-F1
#
_cell.length_a   1.000
_cell.length_b   1.000
_cell.length_c   1.000
_cell.angle_alpha   90.00
_cell.angle_beta   90.00
_cell.angle_gamma   90.00
#
_symmetry.space_group_name_H-M   'P 1'
#
loop_
_entity.id
_entity.type
_entity.pdbx_description
1 polymer ?
#
loop_
_entity_poly.entity_id
_entity_poly.type
_entity_poly.pdbx_seq_one_letter_code
_entity_poly.pdbx_strand_id
1 'polypeptide(L)'
;MAFEKAVLLWAEGMGWRLERTGPLRRGIWPVARLEFLREGVLTPENWDHFLSSCSLFESFVPGRREASSHKGIAVKFYQVEKPAWGFAQIAHTGPHEWVAYCRSRAGWDQLPAESEQAAFARIGLEFLPPEERCMHDMNKPDGGSHA
;
A
#
# COMPACT_ATOMS: atom_id res chain seq x y z
N MET A 1 4.71 11.53 13.98
CA MET A 1 3.43 10.85 13.65
C MET A 1 3.04 9.87 14.76
N ALA A 2 2.46 10.35 15.87
CA ALA A 2 2.14 9.49 17.02
C ALA A 2 0.99 8.50 16.75
N PHE A 3 -0.05 8.94 16.04
CA PHE A 3 -1.22 8.12 15.74
C PHE A 3 -0.90 6.96 14.78
N GLU A 4 -0.13 7.23 13.73
CA GLU A 4 0.32 6.21 12.79
C GLU A 4 1.08 5.07 13.49
N LYS A 5 2.00 5.42 14.39
CA LYS A 5 2.73 4.42 15.21
C LYS A 5 1.78 3.59 16.06
N ALA A 6 0.73 4.19 16.61
CA ALA A 6 -0.27 3.46 17.39
C ALA A 6 -1.04 2.44 16.54
N VAL A 7 -1.40 2.79 15.30
CA VAL A 7 -2.06 1.86 14.36
C VAL A 7 -1.15 0.66 14.03
N LEU A 8 0.15 0.90 13.80
CA LEU A 8 1.13 -0.17 13.56
C LEU A 8 1.28 -1.09 14.78
N LEU A 9 1.37 -0.54 15.98
CA LEU A 9 1.44 -1.32 17.23
C LEU A 9 0.18 -2.12 17.50
N TRP A 10 -1.00 -1.56 17.21
CA TRP A 10 -2.27 -2.29 17.29
C TRP A 10 -2.28 -3.50 16.35
N ALA A 11 -1.87 -3.32 15.10
CA ALA A 11 -1.80 -4.41 14.13
C ALA A 11 -0.78 -5.49 14.54
N GLU A 12 0.37 -5.10 15.06
CA GLU A 12 1.37 -6.03 15.62
C GLU A 12 0.79 -6.85 16.78
N GLY A 13 0.04 -6.21 17.70
CA GLY A 13 -0.66 -6.89 18.78
C GLY A 13 -1.70 -7.91 18.32
N MET A 14 -2.23 -7.75 17.10
CA MET A 14 -3.13 -8.71 16.44
C MET A 14 -2.38 -9.81 15.65
N GLY A 15 -1.05 -9.79 15.67
CA GLY A 15 -0.22 -10.68 14.85
C GLY A 15 -0.29 -10.38 13.36
N TRP A 16 -0.68 -9.17 12.97
CA TRP A 16 -0.81 -8.79 11.57
C TRP A 16 0.48 -8.18 11.03
N ARG A 17 0.87 -8.61 9.83
CA ARG A 17 1.80 -7.83 9.02
C ARG A 17 1.05 -6.66 8.39
N LEU A 18 1.42 -5.45 8.78
CA LEU A 18 0.85 -4.21 8.28
C LEU A 18 1.97 -3.29 7.79
N GLU A 19 1.87 -2.79 6.57
CA GLU A 19 2.84 -1.85 6.00
C GLU A 19 2.16 -0.55 5.59
N ARG A 20 2.88 0.57 5.77
CA ARG A 20 2.48 1.88 5.24
C ARG A 20 2.37 1.80 3.72
N THR A 21 1.41 2.51 3.12
CA THR A 21 1.30 2.68 1.66
C THR A 21 0.91 4.12 1.30
N GLY A 22 0.50 4.35 0.05
CA GLY A 22 0.03 5.65 -0.42
C GLY A 22 1.11 6.74 -0.45
N PRO A 23 0.71 8.03 -0.50
CA PRO A 23 1.62 9.17 -0.59
C PRO A 23 2.64 9.23 0.56
N LEU A 24 2.24 8.82 1.77
CA LEU A 24 3.12 8.84 2.92
C LEU A 24 4.30 7.87 2.78
N ARG A 25 4.10 6.71 2.13
CA ARG A 25 5.20 5.79 1.81
C ARG A 25 6.17 6.39 0.78
N ARG A 26 5.73 7.35 -0.03
CA ARG A 26 6.56 8.08 -1.00
C ARG A 26 7.17 9.36 -0.43
N GLY A 27 7.12 9.57 0.89
CA GLY A 27 7.66 10.77 1.55
C GLY A 27 6.80 12.04 1.40
N ILE A 28 5.54 11.93 0.96
CA ILE A 28 4.66 13.10 0.75
C ILE A 28 3.91 13.43 2.04
N TRP A 29 3.95 14.70 2.45
CA TRP A 29 3.21 15.28 3.56
C TRP A 29 2.81 16.74 3.26
N PRO A 30 1.62 17.21 3.67
CA PRO A 30 0.54 16.52 4.38
C PRO A 30 -0.25 15.54 3.50
N VAL A 31 -0.95 14.59 4.14
CA VAL A 31 -1.85 13.63 3.46
C VAL A 31 -3.27 13.72 3.99
N ALA A 32 -4.26 13.49 3.13
CA ALA A 32 -5.68 13.53 3.50
C ALA A 32 -6.10 12.35 4.41
N ARG A 33 -5.40 11.21 4.31
CA ARG A 33 -5.60 10.02 5.14
C ARG A 33 -4.32 9.18 5.21
N LEU A 34 -4.22 8.35 6.24
CA LEU A 34 -3.22 7.30 6.33
C LEU A 34 -3.69 6.07 5.57
N GLU A 35 -2.77 5.40 4.88
CA GLU A 35 -3.07 4.20 4.09
C GLU A 35 -2.14 3.06 4.49
N PHE A 36 -2.71 1.88 4.73
CA PHE A 36 -1.96 0.69 5.14
C PHE A 36 -2.36 -0.53 4.34
N LEU A 37 -1.41 -1.43 4.09
CA LEU A 37 -1.63 -2.73 3.46
C LEU A 37 -1.40 -3.84 4.48
N ARG A 38 -2.37 -4.75 4.60
CA ARG A 38 -2.35 -5.92 5.49
C ARG A 38 -2.11 -7.21 4.71
N GLU A 39 -1.25 -8.09 5.22
CA GLU A 39 -1.12 -9.45 4.68
C GLU A 39 -2.28 -10.34 5.15
N GLY A 40 -2.81 -11.13 4.21
CA GLY A 40 -3.98 -11.98 4.38
C GLY A 40 -5.30 -11.28 4.08
N VAL A 41 -6.38 -12.05 3.97
CA VAL A 41 -7.73 -11.56 3.71
C VAL A 41 -8.63 -11.87 4.90
N LEU A 42 -9.30 -10.85 5.44
CA LEU A 42 -10.40 -10.99 6.38
C LEU A 42 -11.72 -10.73 5.65
N THR A 43 -12.78 -11.38 6.13
CA THR A 43 -14.15 -11.06 5.72
C THR A 43 -14.52 -9.63 6.17
N PRO A 44 -15.51 -8.99 5.50
CA PRO A 44 -16.00 -7.68 5.92
C PRO A 44 -16.41 -7.62 7.40
N GLU A 45 -17.09 -8.66 7.89
CA GLU A 45 -17.61 -8.72 9.26
C GLU A 45 -16.47 -8.77 10.29
N ASN A 46 -15.41 -9.53 9.99
CA ASN A 46 -14.23 -9.58 10.84
C ASN A 46 -13.54 -8.22 10.88
N TRP A 47 -13.42 -7.53 9.74
CA TRP A 47 -12.87 -6.18 9.70
C TRP A 47 -13.67 -5.20 10.55
N ASP A 48 -14.99 -5.18 10.39
CA ASP A 48 -15.87 -4.32 11.14
C ASP A 48 -15.78 -4.62 12.65
N HIS A 49 -15.65 -5.90 13.02
CA HIS A 49 -15.40 -6.30 14.41
C HIS A 49 -14.05 -5.77 14.95
N PHE A 50 -12.96 -5.89 14.21
CA PHE A 50 -11.65 -5.39 14.64
C PHE A 50 -11.60 -3.86 14.73
N LEU A 51 -12.25 -3.16 13.80
CA LEU A 51 -12.29 -1.70 13.80
C LEU A 51 -13.17 -1.17 14.94
N SER A 52 -14.33 -1.78 15.18
CA SER A 52 -15.24 -1.38 16.26
C SER A 52 -14.71 -1.68 17.66
N SER A 53 -13.85 -2.70 17.82
CA SER A 53 -13.24 -3.05 19.11
C SER A 53 -11.95 -2.29 19.43
N CYS A 54 -11.39 -1.53 18.48
CA CYS A 54 -10.13 -0.83 18.65
C CYS A 54 -10.34 0.60 19.17
N SER A 55 -9.81 0.91 20.37
CA SER A 55 -9.93 2.23 21.01
C SER A 55 -9.20 3.37 20.28
N LEU A 56 -8.41 3.06 19.25
CA LEU A 56 -7.77 4.07 18.39
C LEU A 56 -8.77 4.75 17.45
N PHE A 57 -9.87 4.07 17.12
CA PHE A 57 -10.86 4.55 16.18
C PHE A 57 -12.12 4.99 16.91
N GLU A 58 -12.53 6.23 16.66
CA GLU A 58 -13.80 6.76 17.13
C GLU A 58 -14.95 6.31 16.23
N SER A 59 -14.70 6.18 14.93
CA SER A 59 -15.69 5.73 13.96
C SER A 59 -15.07 4.88 12.87
N PHE A 60 -15.89 4.04 12.23
CA PHE A 60 -15.51 3.26 11.06
C PHE A 60 -16.66 3.20 10.06
N VAL A 61 -16.34 2.85 8.81
CA VAL A 61 -17.33 2.69 7.76
C VAL A 61 -17.52 1.19 7.47
N PRO A 62 -18.70 0.62 7.80
CA PRO A 62 -18.95 -0.81 7.62
C PRO A 62 -18.64 -1.31 6.22
N GLY A 63 -17.93 -2.43 6.13
CA GLY A 63 -17.54 -3.08 4.89
C GLY A 63 -16.50 -2.34 4.04
N ARG A 64 -16.02 -1.15 4.45
CA ARG A 64 -15.07 -0.35 3.64
C ARG A 64 -13.62 -0.39 4.10
N ARG A 65 -13.33 -1.01 5.26
CA ARG A 65 -11.98 -1.03 5.85
C ARG A 65 -11.42 0.39 6.03
N GLU A 66 -12.29 1.29 6.45
CA GLU A 66 -11.99 2.72 6.66
C GLU A 66 -12.41 3.11 8.07
N ALA A 67 -11.58 3.88 8.75
CA ALA A 67 -11.81 4.34 10.13
C ALA A 67 -11.25 5.74 10.37
N SER A 68 -11.73 6.41 11.42
CA SER A 68 -11.24 7.71 11.84
C SER A 68 -10.89 7.71 13.32
N SER A 69 -9.83 8.42 13.70
CA SER A 69 -9.54 8.69 15.11
C SER A 69 -10.37 9.83 15.68
N HIS A 70 -10.34 9.99 17.01
CA HIS A 70 -10.89 11.14 17.74
C HIS A 70 -10.36 12.52 17.29
N LYS A 71 -9.24 12.56 16.56
CA LYS A 71 -8.68 13.79 15.99
C LYS A 71 -9.11 14.02 14.54
N GLY A 72 -10.04 13.22 14.02
CA GLY A 72 -10.47 13.26 12.63
C GLY A 72 -9.43 12.73 11.63
N ILE A 73 -8.36 12.06 12.08
CA ILE A 73 -7.38 11.46 11.16
C ILE A 73 -8.00 10.22 10.54
N ALA A 74 -8.28 10.27 9.24
CA ALA A 74 -8.81 9.17 8.47
C ALA A 74 -7.72 8.11 8.17
N VAL A 75 -8.13 6.85 8.18
CA VAL A 75 -7.29 5.69 7.87
C VAL A 75 -8.03 4.77 6.89
N LYS A 76 -7.29 4.25 5.91
CA LYS A 76 -7.78 3.24 4.98
C LYS A 76 -6.87 2.02 4.99
N PHE A 77 -7.47 0.83 5.04
CA PHE A 77 -6.76 -0.43 4.98
C PHE A 77 -7.04 -1.15 3.66
N TYR A 78 -5.97 -1.62 3.05
CA TYR A 78 -5.97 -2.58 1.96
C TYR A 78 -5.56 -3.95 2.51
N GLN A 79 -5.89 -5.02 1.79
CA GLN A 79 -5.47 -6.35 2.18
C GLN A 79 -5.19 -7.20 0.95
N VAL A 80 -4.25 -8.12 1.06
CA VAL A 80 -3.88 -9.03 -0.03
C VAL A 80 -3.34 -10.33 0.54
N GLU A 81 -3.53 -11.44 -0.17
CA GLU A 81 -2.84 -12.69 0.15
C GLU A 81 -1.33 -12.60 -0.09
N LYS A 82 -0.56 -13.35 0.69
CA LYS A 82 0.91 -13.38 0.64
C LYS A 82 1.49 -13.54 -0.77
N PRO A 83 0.97 -14.41 -1.66
CA PRO A 83 1.52 -14.58 -3.01
C PRO A 83 1.49 -13.31 -3.86
N ALA A 84 0.59 -12.37 -3.58
CA ALA A 84 0.44 -11.11 -4.33
C ALA A 84 0.96 -9.88 -3.56
N TRP A 85 1.66 -10.10 -2.44
CA TRP A 85 2.15 -9.05 -1.55
C TRP A 85 2.92 -7.95 -2.28
N GLY A 86 3.89 -8.33 -3.12
CA GLY A 86 4.73 -7.39 -3.87
C GLY A 86 3.95 -6.52 -4.85
N PHE A 87 3.01 -7.11 -5.60
CA PHE A 87 2.16 -6.33 -6.52
C PHE A 87 1.24 -5.38 -5.77
N ALA A 88 0.70 -5.78 -4.62
CA ALA A 88 -0.10 -4.90 -3.79
C ALA A 88 0.71 -3.75 -3.19
N GLN A 89 1.96 -3.99 -2.79
CA GLN A 89 2.87 -2.91 -2.37
C GLN A 89 3.02 -1.87 -3.49
N ILE A 90 3.24 -2.29 -4.74
CA ILE A 90 3.29 -1.37 -5.90
C ILE A 90 1.95 -0.65 -6.08
N ALA A 91 0.85 -1.42 -6.18
CA ALA A 91 -0.48 -0.91 -6.51
C ALA A 91 -1.01 0.12 -5.51
N HIS A 92 -0.74 -0.06 -4.21
CA HIS A 92 -1.23 0.82 -3.15
C HIS A 92 -0.23 1.90 -2.77
N THR A 93 1.02 1.82 -3.24
CA THR A 93 2.00 2.89 -3.00
C THR A 93 1.84 4.03 -3.98
N GLY A 94 1.36 3.81 -5.21
CA GLY A 94 1.16 4.88 -6.19
C GLY A 94 2.48 5.50 -6.69
N PRO A 95 2.41 6.67 -7.38
CA PRO A 95 1.20 7.41 -7.77
C PRO A 95 0.37 6.64 -8.83
N HIS A 96 -0.88 7.08 -9.04
CA HIS A 96 -1.84 6.38 -9.91
C HIS A 96 -1.29 6.10 -11.32
N GLU A 97 -0.66 7.11 -11.94
CA GLU A 97 -0.10 6.99 -13.29
C GLU A 97 1.08 6.01 -13.36
N TRP A 98 1.97 6.02 -12.36
CA TRP A 98 3.04 5.03 -12.24
C TRP A 98 2.50 3.61 -12.09
N VAL A 99 1.47 3.43 -11.26
CA VAL A 99 0.81 2.13 -11.10
C VAL A 99 0.12 1.68 -12.39
N ALA A 100 -0.50 2.62 -13.13
CA ALA A 100 -1.08 2.32 -14.44
C ALA A 100 -0.02 1.85 -15.44
N TYR A 101 1.15 2.50 -15.46
CA TYR A 101 2.31 2.03 -16.23
C TYR A 101 2.72 0.61 -15.83
N CYS A 102 2.94 0.34 -14.54
CA CYS A 102 3.28 -1.01 -14.08
C CYS A 102 2.23 -2.07 -14.46
N ARG A 103 0.93 -1.74 -14.35
CA ARG A 103 -0.18 -2.63 -14.71
C ARG A 103 -0.27 -2.95 -16.19
N SER A 104 0.26 -2.08 -17.05
CA SER A 104 0.28 -2.31 -18.50
C SER A 104 1.36 -3.29 -18.96
N ARG A 105 2.32 -3.61 -18.07
CA ARG A 105 3.45 -4.50 -18.38
C ARG A 105 3.01 -5.96 -18.37
N ALA A 106 3.58 -6.74 -19.30
CA ALA A 106 3.47 -8.20 -19.23
C ALA A 106 4.06 -8.70 -17.91
N GLY A 107 3.43 -9.70 -17.28
CA GLY A 107 3.86 -10.22 -15.99
C GLY A 107 3.14 -9.64 -14.78
N TRP A 108 2.34 -8.58 -14.96
CA TRP A 108 1.44 -8.11 -13.92
C TRP A 108 0.46 -9.25 -13.53
N ASP A 109 0.20 -9.41 -12.23
CA ASP A 109 -0.59 -10.49 -11.62
C ASP A 109 -0.04 -11.93 -11.82
N GLN A 110 1.19 -12.10 -12.33
CA GLN A 110 1.84 -13.42 -12.34
C GLN A 110 2.38 -13.78 -10.95
N LEU A 111 1.58 -14.54 -10.20
CA LEU A 111 1.92 -15.00 -8.87
C LEU A 111 2.81 -16.26 -8.90
N PRO A 112 3.68 -16.48 -7.89
CA PRO A 112 3.90 -15.63 -6.74
C PRO A 112 4.88 -14.48 -7.01
N ALA A 113 4.63 -13.37 -6.30
CA ALA A 113 5.47 -12.20 -6.14
C ALA A 113 5.34 -11.71 -4.68
N GLU A 114 5.95 -12.44 -3.74
CA GLU A 114 5.82 -12.18 -2.29
C GLU A 114 6.66 -10.99 -1.77
N SER A 115 7.43 -10.34 -2.63
CA SER A 115 8.19 -9.13 -2.33
C SER A 115 8.05 -8.11 -3.45
N GLU A 116 8.22 -6.83 -3.11
CA GLU A 116 8.18 -5.76 -4.10
C GLU A 116 9.25 -5.94 -5.19
N GLN A 117 10.46 -6.36 -4.82
CA GLN A 117 11.55 -6.66 -5.76
C GLN A 117 11.16 -7.78 -6.74
N ALA A 118 10.53 -8.85 -6.25
CA ALA A 118 10.04 -9.92 -7.10
C ALA A 118 8.95 -9.41 -8.05
N ALA A 119 8.04 -8.56 -7.57
CA ALA A 119 7.00 -7.96 -8.41
C ALA A 119 7.58 -7.07 -9.51
N PHE A 120 8.59 -6.23 -9.21
CA PHE A 120 9.30 -5.44 -10.22
C PHE A 120 9.98 -6.34 -11.27
N ALA A 121 10.69 -7.38 -10.83
CA ALA A 121 11.34 -8.32 -11.74
C ALA A 121 10.33 -9.03 -12.67
N ARG A 122 9.13 -9.38 -12.17
CA ARG A 122 8.06 -10.00 -12.98
C ARG A 122 7.61 -9.12 -14.14
N ILE A 123 7.56 -7.81 -13.95
CA ILE A 123 7.14 -6.84 -14.98
C ILE A 123 8.30 -6.26 -15.79
N GLY A 124 9.49 -6.87 -15.66
CA GLY A 124 10.70 -6.49 -16.38
C GLY A 124 11.16 -5.08 -16.05
N LEU A 125 11.09 -4.69 -14.78
CA LEU A 125 11.59 -3.42 -14.26
C LEU A 125 12.58 -3.67 -13.12
N GLU A 126 13.53 -2.76 -12.94
CA GLU A 126 14.37 -2.73 -11.74
C GLU A 126 13.56 -2.23 -10.54
N PHE A 127 13.98 -2.62 -9.34
CA PHE A 127 13.36 -2.14 -8.12
C PHE A 127 13.55 -0.63 -8.00
N LEU A 128 12.43 0.10 -7.89
CA LEU A 128 12.43 1.54 -7.65
C LEU A 128 11.92 1.84 -6.23
N PRO A 129 12.72 2.50 -5.37
CA PRO A 129 12.29 2.94 -4.06
C PRO A 129 11.01 3.78 -4.12
N PRO A 130 10.08 3.65 -3.15
CA PRO A 130 8.84 4.42 -3.14
C PRO A 130 8.97 5.93 -3.34
N GLU A 131 10.00 6.54 -2.77
CA GLU A 131 10.28 7.98 -2.80
C GLU A 131 10.66 8.46 -4.21
N GLU A 132 11.19 7.56 -5.03
CA GLU A 132 11.64 7.84 -6.41
C GLU A 132 10.54 7.59 -7.45
N ARG A 133 9.35 7.12 -7.03
CA ARG A 133 8.19 6.89 -7.91
C ARG A 133 7.51 8.21 -8.30
N CYS A 134 8.28 9.18 -8.77
CA CYS A 134 7.82 10.47 -9.26
C CYS A 134 7.84 10.50 -10.79
N MET A 135 6.91 11.25 -11.39
CA MET A 135 6.65 11.27 -12.83
C MET A 135 7.79 11.77 -13.73
N HIS A 136 8.92 12.23 -13.19
CA HIS A 136 9.94 12.87 -14.02
C HIS A 136 10.72 11.93 -14.95
N ASP A 137 10.62 10.60 -14.77
CA ASP A 137 11.41 9.65 -15.57
C ASP A 137 10.59 8.75 -16.53
N MET A 138 9.25 8.82 -16.57
CA MET A 138 8.46 7.98 -17.49
C MET A 138 8.46 8.44 -18.96
N ASN A 139 9.13 9.55 -19.28
CA ASN A 139 9.30 10.07 -20.64
C ASN A 139 10.68 9.79 -21.24
N LYS A 140 11.49 8.90 -20.66
CA LYS A 140 12.65 8.36 -21.40
C LYS A 140 12.16 7.20 -22.26
N PRO A 141 12.01 7.37 -23.59
CA PRO A 141 11.89 6.21 -24.43
C PRO A 141 13.13 5.36 -24.23
N ASP A 142 12.96 4.03 -24.20
CA ASP A 142 14.05 3.11 -24.44
C ASP A 142 14.76 3.55 -25.74
N GLY A 143 15.96 4.10 -25.58
CA GLY A 143 16.80 4.63 -26.66
C GLY A 143 18.01 5.28 -25.99
N GLY A 144 19.15 4.62 -25.84
CA GLY A 144 19.83 3.86 -26.87
C GLY A 144 20.94 4.74 -27.45
N SER A 145 22.15 4.21 -27.35
CA SER A 145 23.36 4.57 -28.11
C SER A 145 24.43 5.43 -27.42
N HIS A 146 25.61 4.84 -27.51
CA HIS A 146 26.96 5.32 -27.23
C HIS A 146 27.21 6.80 -27.51
N ALA A 147 28.01 7.40 -26.62
CA ALA A 147 29.19 8.16 -26.98
C ALA A 147 30.30 7.82 -25.97
#